data_AF-A0A922MGV6-F1
#
_entry.id   AF-A0A922MGV6-F1
#
_cell.length_a   1.000
_cell.length_b   1.000
_cell.length_c   1.000
_cell.angle_alpha   90.00
_cell.angle_beta   90.00
_cell.angle_gamma   90.00
#
_symmetry.space_group_name_H-M   'P 1'
#
loop_
_entity.id
_entity.type
_entity.pdbx_description
1 polymer ?
#
loop_
_entity_poly.entity_id
_entity_poly.type
_entity_poly.pdbx_seq_one_letter_code
_entity_poly.pdbx_strand_id
1 'polypeptide(L)'
;MMCVLIFQGILLLKELFNSHPDGKRDYLFYLAIGNARIKEYNKALHYVKSFLEIEPANQQVLALERQINKRMEKEGLIGIAVASGAVLAIGGIVGLGIALASKK
;
A
#
# COMPACT_ATOMS: atom_id res chain seq x y z
N MET A 1 13.63 1.61 -10.42
CA MET A 1 13.22 1.72 -11.84
C MET A 1 11.69 1.61 -12.02
N MET A 2 11.04 0.54 -11.56
CA MET A 2 9.59 0.34 -11.77
C MET A 2 8.69 1.39 -11.09
N CYS A 3 9.03 1.88 -9.89
CA CYS A 3 8.24 2.93 -9.20
C CYS A 3 8.25 4.28 -9.92
N VAL A 4 9.33 4.61 -10.65
CA VAL A 4 9.46 5.88 -11.38
C VAL A 4 8.49 5.94 -12.56
N LEU A 5 8.36 4.83 -13.30
CA LEU A 5 7.40 4.71 -14.40
C LEU A 5 5.95 4.83 -13.91
N ILE A 6 5.64 4.21 -12.76
CA ILE A 6 4.31 4.30 -12.15
C ILE A 6 4.00 5.75 -11.75
N PHE A 7 4.98 6.47 -11.19
CA PHE A 7 4.78 7.87 -10.80
C PHE A 7 4.49 8.77 -12.01
N GLN A 8 5.24 8.64 -13.11
CA GLN A 8 4.96 9.35 -14.35
C GLN A 8 3.57 9.01 -14.90
N GLY A 9 3.18 7.74 -14.85
CA GLY A 9 1.83 7.30 -15.23
C GLY A 9 0.74 7.96 -14.39
N ILE A 10 0.92 8.06 -13.07
CA ILE A 10 -0.03 8.73 -12.16
C ILE A 10 -0.18 10.23 -12.52
N LEU A 11 0.92 10.91 -12.84
CA LEU A 11 0.88 12.32 -13.22
C LEU A 11 0.08 12.55 -14.51
N LEU A 12 0.34 11.74 -15.54
CA LEU A 12 -0.41 11.80 -16.79
C LEU A 12 -1.90 11.53 -16.56
N LEU A 13 -2.21 10.54 -15.73
CA LEU A 13 -3.58 10.17 -15.40
C LEU A 13 -4.31 11.27 -14.60
N LYS A 14 -3.58 12.00 -13.75
CA LYS A 14 -4.09 13.16 -13.01
C LYS A 14 -4.42 14.32 -13.95
N GLU A 15 -3.61 14.54 -14.96
CA GLU A 15 -3.85 15.54 -16.01
C GLU A 15 -5.09 15.18 -16.84
N LEU A 16 -5.20 13.92 -17.27
CA LEU A 16 -6.39 13.42 -17.97
C LEU A 16 -7.67 13.57 -17.14
N PHE A 17 -7.60 13.27 -15.84
CA PHE A 17 -8.73 13.44 -14.92
C PHE A 17 -9.23 14.89 -14.84
N ASN A 18 -8.34 15.88 -14.92
CA ASN A 18 -8.72 17.29 -14.87
C ASN A 18 -9.24 17.81 -16.22
N SER A 19 -8.71 17.28 -17.34
CA SER A 19 -9.00 17.78 -18.69
C SER A 19 -10.18 17.07 -19.36
N HIS A 20 -10.50 15.83 -18.99
CA HIS A 20 -11.54 15.01 -19.65
C HIS A 20 -12.52 14.41 -18.61
N PRO A 21 -13.71 14.98 -18.43
CA PRO A 21 -14.65 14.51 -17.40
C PRO A 21 -15.34 13.17 -17.74
N ASP A 22 -15.37 12.79 -19.02
CA ASP A 22 -16.15 11.63 -19.50
C ASP A 22 -15.62 10.28 -18.99
N GLY A 23 -14.35 10.21 -18.58
CA GLY A 23 -13.69 9.01 -18.04
C GLY A 23 -13.45 9.05 -16.53
N LYS A 24 -14.06 9.99 -15.79
CA LYS A 24 -13.72 10.29 -14.39
C LYS A 24 -13.68 9.06 -13.48
N ARG A 25 -14.64 8.16 -13.64
CA ARG A 25 -14.73 6.90 -12.89
C ARG A 25 -13.50 6.02 -13.11
N ASP A 26 -13.12 5.81 -14.37
CA ASP A 26 -12.02 4.92 -14.73
C ASP A 26 -10.68 5.52 -14.31
N TYR A 27 -10.53 6.84 -14.42
CA TYR A 27 -9.35 7.54 -13.90
C TYR A 27 -9.22 7.42 -12.37
N LEU A 28 -10.31 7.53 -11.60
CA LEU A 28 -10.28 7.32 -10.15
C LEU A 28 -9.80 5.92 -9.78
N PHE A 29 -10.28 4.90 -10.52
CA PHE A 29 -9.87 3.52 -10.30
C PHE A 29 -8.36 3.30 -10.54
N TYR A 30 -7.84 3.81 -11.66
CA TYR A 30 -6.41 3.66 -11.96
C TYR A 30 -5.52 4.55 -11.08
N LEU A 31 -5.99 5.75 -10.68
CA LEU A 31 -5.30 6.59 -9.69
C LEU A 31 -5.20 5.89 -8.34
N ALA A 32 -6.26 5.22 -7.89
CA ALA A 32 -6.24 4.41 -6.67
C ALA A 32 -5.18 3.30 -6.74
N ILE A 33 -5.17 2.52 -7.83
CA ILE A 33 -4.18 1.44 -8.03
C ILE A 33 -2.75 1.99 -8.07
N GLY A 34 -2.52 3.07 -8.83
CA GLY A 34 -1.21 3.67 -8.97
C GLY A 34 -0.66 4.13 -7.62
N ASN A 35 -1.46 4.89 -6.87
CA ASN A 35 -1.08 5.38 -5.54
C ASN A 35 -0.86 4.22 -4.54
N ALA A 36 -1.68 3.16 -4.60
CA ALA A 36 -1.48 1.97 -3.78
C ALA A 36 -0.16 1.24 -4.09
N ARG A 37 0.28 1.21 -5.35
CA ARG A 37 1.55 0.57 -5.76
C ARG A 37 2.79 1.32 -5.29
N ILE A 38 2.73 2.64 -5.19
CA ILE A 38 3.83 3.45 -4.64
C ILE A 38 3.72 3.64 -3.12
N LYS A 39 2.83 2.90 -2.45
CA LYS A 39 2.58 2.93 -1.00
C LYS A 39 1.99 4.24 -0.46
N GLU A 40 1.46 5.09 -1.33
CA GLU A 40 0.69 6.28 -0.96
C GLU A 40 -0.75 5.88 -0.59
N TYR A 41 -0.90 5.07 0.46
CA TYR A 41 -2.17 4.43 0.82
C TYR A 41 -3.28 5.42 1.13
N ASN A 42 -2.97 6.55 1.80
CA ASN A 42 -3.96 7.59 2.11
C ASN A 42 -4.57 8.20 0.83
N LYS A 43 -3.74 8.51 -0.17
CA LYS A 43 -4.21 9.02 -1.46
C LYS A 43 -5.01 7.95 -2.21
N ALA A 44 -4.55 6.70 -2.18
CA ALA A 44 -5.27 5.59 -2.79
C ALA A 44 -6.67 5.42 -2.21
N LEU A 45 -6.81 5.42 -0.88
CA LEU A 45 -8.08 5.32 -0.17
C LEU A 45 -9.00 6.51 -0.46
N HIS A 46 -8.45 7.72 -0.60
CA HIS A 46 -9.23 8.88 -1.00
C HIS A 46 -9.87 8.68 -2.39
N TYR A 47 -9.10 8.24 -3.39
CA TYR A 47 -9.65 7.96 -4.72
C TYR A 47 -10.66 6.81 -4.73
N VAL A 48 -10.43 5.77 -3.92
CA VAL A 48 -11.38 4.66 -3.74
C VAL A 48 -12.70 5.17 -3.17
N LYS A 49 -12.69 6.02 -2.13
CA LYS A 49 -13.90 6.59 -1.56
C LYS A 49 -14.67 7.45 -2.56
N SER A 50 -13.96 8.33 -3.29
CA SER A 50 -14.58 9.11 -4.37
C SER A 50 -15.15 8.26 -5.50
N PHE A 51 -14.59 7.07 -5.76
CA PHE A 51 -15.19 6.12 -6.69
C PHE A 51 -16.47 5.50 -6.12
N LEU A 52 -16.45 5.08 -4.85
CA LEU A 52 -17.60 4.46 -4.18
C LEU A 52 -18.77 5.43 -3.97
N GLU A 53 -18.51 6.74 -3.95
CA GLU A 53 -19.57 7.77 -4.01
C GLU A 53 -20.36 7.71 -5.34
N ILE A 54 -19.72 7.26 -6.43
CA ILE A 54 -20.34 7.12 -7.76
C ILE A 54 -20.98 5.74 -7.89
N GLU A 55 -20.26 4.67 -7.53
CA GLU A 55 -20.72 3.28 -7.61
C GLU A 55 -20.53 2.54 -6.27
N PRO A 56 -21.45 2.73 -5.29
CA PRO A 56 -21.28 2.20 -3.93
C PRO A 56 -21.34 0.67 -3.86
N ALA A 57 -22.03 0.02 -4.79
CA ALA A 57 -22.18 -1.43 -4.81
C ALA A 57 -21.03 -2.17 -5.52
N ASN A 58 -20.02 -1.45 -6.01
CA ASN A 58 -18.95 -2.03 -6.81
C ASN A 58 -18.02 -2.90 -5.94
N GLN A 59 -18.21 -4.23 -6.05
CA GLN A 59 -17.47 -5.21 -5.26
C GLN A 59 -15.96 -5.18 -5.51
N GLN A 60 -15.53 -4.83 -6.73
CA GLN A 60 -14.11 -4.75 -7.08
C GLN A 60 -13.43 -3.62 -6.33
N VAL A 61 -14.08 -2.46 -6.23
CA VAL A 61 -13.52 -1.30 -5.53
C VAL A 61 -13.59 -1.47 -4.02
N LEU A 62 -14.66 -2.07 -3.49
CA LEU A 62 -14.75 -2.47 -2.09
C LEU A 62 -13.68 -3.51 -1.70
N ALA A 63 -13.33 -4.42 -2.61
CA ALA A 63 -12.23 -5.36 -2.39
C ALA A 63 -10.88 -4.65 -2.42
N LEU A 64 -10.69 -3.70 -3.34
CA LEU A 64 -9.49 -2.86 -3.40
C LEU A 64 -9.28 -2.05 -2.12
N GLU A 65 -10.34 -1.43 -1.58
CA GLU A 65 -10.30 -0.70 -0.31
C GLU A 65 -9.78 -1.59 0.83
N ARG A 66 -10.38 -2.78 0.98
CA ARG A 66 -9.99 -3.78 1.99
C ARG A 66 -8.54 -4.23 1.81
N GLN A 67 -8.10 -4.45 0.58
CA GLN A 67 -6.72 -4.83 0.30
C GLN A 67 -5.72 -3.72 0.65
N ILE A 68 -6.05 -2.46 0.35
CA ILE A 68 -5.20 -1.32 0.69
C ILE A 68 -5.08 -1.17 2.21
N ASN A 69 -6.20 -1.20 2.95
CA ASN A 69 -6.20 -1.13 4.41
C ASN A 69 -5.37 -2.25 5.04
N LYS A 70 -5.55 -3.49 4.59
CA LYS A 70 -4.78 -4.64 5.09
C LYS A 70 -3.27 -4.49 4.85
N ARG A 71 -2.87 -3.92 3.72
CA ARG A 71 -1.44 -3.66 3.41
C ARG A 71 -0.89 -2.53 4.27
N MET A 72 -1.64 -1.45 4.43
CA MET A 72 -1.27 -0.31 5.27
C MET A 72 -1.05 -0.74 6.72
N GLU A 73 -1.97 -1.52 7.30
CA GLU A 73 -1.80 -2.09 8.64
C GLU A 73 -0.58 -2.98 8.71
N LYS A 74 -0.45 -3.98 7.81
CA LYS A 74 0.67 -4.93 7.82
C LYS A 74 2.02 -4.22 7.78
N GLU A 75 2.18 -3.24 6.89
CA GLU A 75 3.44 -2.50 6.78
C GLU A 75 3.68 -1.58 7.98
N GLY A 76 2.63 -0.99 8.56
CA GLY A 76 2.71 -0.24 9.81
C GLY A 76 3.18 -1.12 10.97
N LEU A 77 2.61 -2.32 11.12
CA LEU A 77 3.01 -3.29 12.14
C LEU A 77 4.47 -3.72 11.97
N ILE A 78 4.91 -4.00 10.74
CA ILE A 78 6.31 -4.36 10.45
C ILE A 78 7.25 -3.19 10.83
N GLY A 79 6.88 -1.95 10.50
CA GLY A 79 7.66 -0.77 10.88
C GLY A 79 7.83 -0.64 12.39
N ILE A 80 6.74 -0.85 13.15
CA ILE A 80 6.76 -0.84 14.62
C ILE A 80 7.63 -1.97 15.17
N ALA A 81 7.52 -3.19 14.64
CA ALA A 81 8.30 -4.34 15.10
C ALA A 81 9.80 -4.16 14.86
N VAL A 82 10.19 -3.56 13.74
CA VAL A 82 11.59 -3.23 13.43
C VAL A 82 12.08 -2.10 14.33
N ALA A 83 11.32 -1.02 14.50
CA ALA A 83 11.70 0.11 15.35
C ALA A 83 11.80 -0.24 16.84
N SER A 84 10.93 -1.14 17.33
CA SER A 84 10.93 -1.61 18.73
C SER A 84 11.92 -2.75 19.01
N GLY A 85 12.62 -3.27 18.00
CA GLY A 85 13.57 -4.37 18.16
C GLY A 85 12.96 -5.76 18.40
N ALA A 86 11.63 -5.90 18.33
CA ALA A 86 10.93 -7.17 18.57
C ALA A 86 11.27 -8.26 17.54
N VAL A 87 11.73 -7.90 16.33
CA VAL A 87 12.19 -8.85 15.30
C VAL A 87 13.40 -9.66 15.75
N LEU A 88 14.23 -9.13 16.66
CA LEU A 88 15.44 -9.81 17.16
C LEU A 88 15.13 -11.02 18.07
N ALA A 89 13.94 -11.11 18.66
CA ALA A 89 13.59 -12.19 19.57
C ALA A 89 13.47 -13.56 18.87
N ILE A 90 13.14 -13.58 17.57
CA ILE A 90 13.01 -14.84 16.81
C ILE A 90 14.38 -15.39 16.39
N GLY A 91 15.37 -14.52 16.13
CA GLY A 91 16.76 -14.92 15.84
C GLY A 91 17.64 -15.09 17.09
N GLY A 92 17.28 -14.41 18.19
CA GLY A 92 18.05 -14.38 19.43
C GLY A 92 18.17 -15.73 20.13
N ILE A 93 17.16 -16.60 20.04
CA ILE A 93 17.22 -17.93 20.66
C ILE A 93 18.26 -18.82 19.95
N VAL A 94 18.39 -18.71 18.62
CA VAL A 94 19.40 -19.46 17.86
C VAL A 94 20.80 -18.90 18.11
N GLY A 95 20.95 -17.57 18.19
CA GLY A 95 22.23 -16.92 18.48
C GLY A 95 22.76 -17.17 19.89
N LEU A 96 21.89 -17.10 20.91
CA LEU A 96 22.24 -17.43 22.30
C LEU A 96 22.53 -18.93 22.48
N GLY A 97 21.79 -19.82 21.79
CA GLY A 97 22.06 -21.26 21.83
C GLY A 97 23.44 -21.63 21.29
N ILE A 98 23.89 -20.99 20.20
CA ILE A 98 25.22 -21.23 19.61
C ILE A 98 26.32 -20.58 20.46
N ALA A 99 26.09 -19.36 20.98
CA ALA A 99 27.07 -18.66 21.82
C ALA A 99 27.31 -19.36 23.18
N LEU A 100 26.28 -19.98 23.76
CA LEU A 100 26.40 -20.77 24.99
C LEU A 100 26.95 -22.18 24.74
N ALA A 101 26.71 -22.77 23.56
CA ALA A 101 27.26 -24.09 23.20
C ALA A 101 28.75 -24.07 22.84
N SER A 102 29.28 -22.93 22.36
CA SER A 102 30.70 -22.79 22.00
C SER A 102 31.63 -22.53 23.20
N LYS A 103 31.09 -22.48 24.43
CA LYS A 103 31.84 -22.29 25.68
C LYS A 103 31.84 -23.59 26.52
N LYS A 104 32.31 -24.70 25.93
CA LYS A 104 32.66 -25.94 26.65
C LYS A 104 33.95 -26.50 26.09
#